data_AF-A0A5E7XQL8-F1
#
_entry.id   AF-A0A5E7XQL8-F1
#
_cell.length_a   1.000
_cell.length_b   1.000
_cell.length_c   1.000
_cell.angle_alpha   90.00
_cell.angle_beta   90.00
_cell.angle_gamma   90.00
#
_symmetry.space_group_name_H-M   'P 1'
#
loop_
_entity.id
_entity.type
_entity.pdbx_description
1 polymer ?
#
loop_
_entity_poly.entity_id
_entity_poly.type
_entity_poly.pdbx_seq_one_letter_code
_entity_poly.pdbx_strand_id
1 'polypeptide(L)'
;MGLMAGYGLQLWPILQDMHQLKATYGERAGTFMSNAGVIQTFGVNDHATADMLSRTIGDTTIEYDTVSTSRGTGWGENRAGPSESVSGHVSARRLATPDEIMRMRPDQLLLLRQGEHPLAVEKIRYYDQREFAGLFDPA
;
A
#
# COMPACT_ATOMS: atom_id res chain seq x y z
N MET A 1 6.75 -19.61 16.42
CA MET A 1 7.14 -20.20 15.12
C MET A 1 8.68 -20.28 14.97
N GLY A 2 9.43 -20.72 16.00
CA GLY A 2 10.90 -20.75 15.94
C GLY A 2 11.52 -22.06 15.42
N LEU A 3 10.73 -23.14 15.35
CA LEU A 3 11.23 -24.48 15.01
C LEU A 3 11.05 -24.83 13.52
N MET A 4 10.04 -24.28 12.85
CA MET A 4 9.68 -24.68 11.47
C MET A 4 10.71 -24.26 10.41
N ALA A 5 11.34 -23.09 10.58
CA ALA A 5 12.42 -22.64 9.70
C ALA A 5 13.63 -23.59 9.74
N GLY A 6 13.92 -24.17 10.92
CA GLY A 6 14.99 -25.16 11.08
C GLY A 6 14.70 -26.51 10.40
N TYR A 7 13.44 -26.80 10.07
CA TYR A 7 13.02 -27.99 9.33
C TYR A 7 12.83 -27.74 7.83
N GLY A 8 13.10 -26.53 7.33
CA GLY A 8 12.88 -26.19 5.92
C GLY A 8 11.41 -26.10 5.52
N LEU A 9 10.50 -25.94 6.47
CA LEU A 9 9.06 -25.81 6.22
C LEU A 9 8.70 -24.37 5.85
N GLN A 10 8.07 -24.20 4.67
CA GLN A 10 7.47 -22.94 4.25
C GLN A 10 5.95 -23.08 4.27
N LEU A 11 5.28 -22.19 5.01
CA LEU A 11 3.83 -22.15 5.10
C LEU A 11 3.28 -21.07 4.18
N TRP A 12 2.19 -21.38 3.48
CA TRP A 12 1.40 -20.43 2.70
C TRP A 12 -0.07 -20.45 3.17
N PRO A 13 -0.38 -19.80 4.30
CA PRO A 13 -1.75 -19.72 4.78
C PRO A 13 -2.58 -18.80 3.88
N ILE A 14 -3.81 -19.23 3.58
CA ILE A 14 -4.80 -18.44 2.86
C ILE A 14 -5.92 -18.11 3.86
N LEU A 15 -6.19 -16.83 4.03
CA LEU A 15 -7.15 -16.31 5.00
C LEU A 15 -8.20 -15.49 4.27
N GLN A 16 -9.46 -15.63 4.66
CA GLN A 16 -10.55 -14.81 4.11
C GLN A 16 -10.52 -13.40 4.69
N ASP A 17 -10.29 -13.31 6.01
CA ASP A 17 -10.22 -12.05 6.72
C ASP A 17 -9.34 -12.16 7.98
N MET A 18 -8.88 -11.00 8.48
CA MET A 18 -8.05 -10.92 9.68
C MET A 18 -8.84 -11.12 10.99
N HIS A 19 -10.17 -11.00 10.95
CA HIS A 19 -11.03 -11.17 12.12
C HIS A 19 -11.12 -12.63 12.52
N GLN A 20 -11.25 -13.55 11.57
CA GLN A 20 -11.22 -15.00 11.77
C GLN A 20 -9.89 -15.42 12.41
N LEU A 21 -8.77 -14.92 11.89
CA LEU A 21 -7.44 -15.23 12.44
C LEU A 21 -7.34 -14.76 13.90
N LYS A 22 -7.83 -13.54 14.21
CA LYS A 22 -7.89 -13.03 15.59
C LYS A 22 -8.86 -13.83 16.47
N ALA A 23 -9.99 -14.29 15.95
CA ALA A 23 -10.93 -15.09 16.70
C ALA A 23 -10.32 -16.44 17.11
N THR A 24 -9.51 -17.06 16.25
CA THR A 24 -8.86 -18.34 16.54
C THR A 24 -7.60 -18.19 17.40
N TYR A 25 -6.77 -17.16 17.16
CA TYR A 25 -5.44 -17.04 17.78
C TYR A 25 -5.30 -15.87 18.78
N GLY A 26 -6.33 -15.05 18.95
CA GLY A 26 -6.31 -13.87 19.82
C GLY A 26 -5.19 -12.90 19.46
N GLU A 27 -4.52 -12.37 20.49
CA GLU A 27 -3.36 -11.47 20.35
C GLU A 27 -2.19 -12.08 19.58
N ARG A 28 -2.11 -13.42 19.49
CA ARG A 28 -1.05 -14.10 18.74
C ARG A 28 -1.27 -14.07 17.23
N ALA A 29 -2.44 -13.67 16.75
CA ALA A 29 -2.72 -13.56 15.31
C ALA A 29 -1.72 -12.66 14.58
N GLY A 30 -1.24 -11.58 15.23
CA GLY A 30 -0.23 -10.69 14.66
C GLY A 30 1.10 -11.39 14.35
N THR A 31 1.42 -12.48 15.05
CA THR A 31 2.67 -13.22 14.83
C THR A 31 2.72 -13.91 13.47
N PHE A 32 1.58 -14.22 12.84
CA PHE A 32 1.56 -14.77 11.49
C PHE A 32 2.04 -13.75 10.47
N MET A 33 1.61 -12.50 10.62
CA MET A 33 2.04 -11.40 9.76
C MET A 33 3.51 -11.04 9.99
N SER A 34 3.95 -10.98 11.25
CA SER A 34 5.33 -10.61 11.57
C SER A 34 6.37 -11.65 11.14
N ASN A 35 5.96 -12.92 10.96
CA ASN A 35 6.84 -13.99 10.48
C ASN A 35 6.63 -14.32 9.00
N ALA A 36 5.69 -13.68 8.32
CA ALA A 36 5.45 -13.90 6.90
C ALA A 36 6.54 -13.20 6.07
N GLY A 37 7.27 -13.97 5.26
CA GLY A 37 8.22 -13.38 4.30
C GLY A 37 7.55 -12.64 3.14
N VAL A 38 6.30 -13.02 2.83
CA VAL A 38 5.45 -12.37 1.83
C VAL A 38 4.02 -12.28 2.36
N ILE A 39 3.41 -11.11 2.23
CA ILE A 39 1.99 -10.87 2.48
C ILE A 39 1.33 -10.54 1.14
N GLN A 40 0.30 -11.30 0.78
CA GLN A 40 -0.51 -11.06 -0.42
C GLN A 40 -1.92 -10.71 0.03
N THR A 41 -2.44 -9.58 -0.45
CA THR A 41 -3.77 -9.10 -0.07
C THR A 41 -4.64 -8.85 -1.29
N PHE A 42 -5.84 -9.41 -1.24
CA PHE A 42 -6.82 -9.40 -2.32
C PHE A 42 -8.05 -8.62 -1.87
N GLY A 43 -8.42 -7.55 -2.58
CA GLY A 43 -9.70 -6.84 -2.38
C GLY A 43 -10.00 -6.53 -0.91
N VAL A 44 -9.31 -5.53 -0.35
CA VAL A 44 -9.46 -5.17 1.06
C VAL A 44 -10.76 -4.42 1.28
N ASN A 45 -11.72 -5.03 1.97
CA ASN A 45 -13.05 -4.45 2.20
C ASN A 45 -13.25 -3.91 3.63
N ASP A 46 -12.32 -4.15 4.55
CA ASP A 46 -12.42 -3.68 5.93
C ASP A 46 -11.33 -2.65 6.26
N HIS A 47 -11.74 -1.60 6.97
CA HIS A 47 -10.87 -0.47 7.30
C HIS A 47 -9.73 -0.86 8.26
N ALA A 48 -9.95 -1.85 9.14
CA ALA A 48 -8.93 -2.28 10.09
C ALA A 48 -7.75 -2.95 9.39
N THR A 49 -8.02 -3.82 8.42
CA THR A 49 -7.01 -4.43 7.54
C THR A 49 -6.35 -3.38 6.66
N ALA A 50 -7.12 -2.44 6.09
CA ALA A 50 -6.57 -1.37 5.26
C ALA A 50 -5.62 -0.44 6.04
N ASP A 51 -5.96 -0.04 7.27
CA ASP A 51 -5.07 0.77 8.12
C ASP A 51 -3.83 -0.02 8.55
N MET A 52 -4.00 -1.29 8.88
CA MET A 52 -2.87 -2.18 9.18
C MET A 52 -1.91 -2.27 7.98
N LEU A 53 -2.41 -2.50 6.77
CA LEU A 53 -1.59 -2.56 5.55
C LEU A 53 -0.92 -1.22 5.27
N SER A 54 -1.67 -0.12 5.35
CA SER A 54 -1.15 1.24 5.16
C SER A 54 0.02 1.53 6.10
N ARG A 55 -0.07 1.12 7.37
CA ARG A 55 1.04 1.24 8.34
C ARG A 55 2.20 0.31 8.03
N THR A 56 1.95 -0.91 7.55
CA THR A 56 3.00 -1.86 7.17
C THR A 56 3.76 -1.40 5.92
N ILE A 57 3.07 -0.81 4.95
CA ILE A 57 3.65 -0.21 3.74
C ILE A 57 4.51 1.00 4.11
N GLY A 58 4.04 1.84 5.04
CA GLY A 58 4.77 2.99 5.55
C GLY A 58 4.53 4.29 4.79
N ASP A 59 5.40 5.26 5.04
CA ASP A 59 5.31 6.63 4.53
C ASP A 59 6.33 6.89 3.42
N THR A 60 5.97 7.75 2.47
CA THR A 60 6.81 8.31 1.44
C THR A 60 7.02 9.80 1.68
N THR A 61 8.14 10.33 1.19
CA THR A 61 8.45 11.75 1.26
C THR A 61 8.02 12.41 -0.04
N ILE A 62 7.26 13.50 0.06
CA ILE A 62 6.88 14.29 -1.11
C ILE A 62 7.45 15.69 -0.96
N GLU A 63 8.10 16.15 -2.03
CA GLU A 63 8.60 17.51 -2.17
C GLU A 63 7.57 18.32 -2.97
N TYR A 64 7.18 19.47 -2.44
CA TYR A 64 6.27 20.40 -3.11
C TYR A 64 6.89 21.80 -3.12
N ASP A 65 6.98 22.41 -4.29
CA ASP A 65 7.44 23.79 -4.45
C ASP A 65 6.25 24.76 -4.38
N THR A 66 6.25 25.64 -3.38
CA THR A 66 5.29 26.75 -3.30
C THR A 66 5.88 27.94 -4.03
N VAL A 67 5.30 28.28 -5.18
CA VAL A 67 5.64 29.52 -5.92
C VAL A 67 4.76 30.65 -5.40
N SER A 68 5.36 31.64 -4.75
CA SER A 68 4.68 32.86 -4.30
C SER A 68 5.08 34.04 -5.18
N THR A 69 4.12 34.65 -5.85
CA THR A 69 4.34 35.88 -6.64
C THR A 69 3.76 37.08 -5.90
N SER A 70 4.61 38.02 -5.49
CA SER A 70 4.18 39.30 -4.94
C SER A 70 4.16 40.34 -6.06
N ARG A 71 3.04 41.07 -6.20
CA ARG A 71 2.95 42.25 -7.07
C ARG A 71 2.96 43.49 -6.18
N GLY A 72 3.99 44.33 -6.33
CA GLY A 72 4.08 45.59 -5.59
C GLY A 72 2.98 46.56 -6.00
N THR A 73 1.99 46.78 -5.14
CA THR A 73 1.01 47.88 -5.29
C THR A 73 1.57 49.16 -4.68
N GLY A 74 2.40 49.87 -5.42
CA GLY A 74 2.90 51.21 -5.08
C GLY A 74 2.24 52.31 -5.92
N TRP A 75 1.86 53.43 -5.29
CA TRP A 75 1.42 54.65 -5.98
C TRP A 75 2.58 55.66 -6.01
N GLY A 76 2.94 56.13 -7.21
CA GLY A 76 4.09 57.03 -7.45
C GLY A 76 5.28 56.34 -8.12
N GLU A 77 6.40 57.06 -8.22
CA GLU A 77 7.64 56.66 -8.93
C GLU A 77 8.35 55.43 -8.33
N ASN A 78 7.96 55.01 -7.11
CA ASN A 78 8.46 53.82 -6.42
C ASN A 78 7.56 52.58 -6.69
N ARG A 79 7.45 52.15 -7.95
CA ARG A 79 6.84 50.84 -8.26
C ARG A 79 7.85 49.72 -8.02
N ALA A 80 7.66 48.97 -6.95
CA ALA A 80 8.35 47.69 -6.78
C ALA A 80 7.86 46.70 -7.87
N GLY A 81 8.79 46.19 -8.68
CA GLY A 81 8.49 45.17 -9.69
C GLY A 81 7.95 43.88 -9.05
N PRO A 82 7.24 43.03 -9.81
CA PRO A 82 6.78 41.75 -9.28
C PRO A 82 7.98 40.90 -8.85
N SER A 83 7.93 40.35 -7.63
CA SER A 83 8.92 39.38 -7.16
C SER A 83 8.28 38.00 -7.13
N GLU A 84 9.05 37.00 -7.53
CA GLU A 84 8.67 35.59 -7.46
C GLU A 84 9.63 34.90 -6.51
N SER A 85 9.09 34.22 -5.50
CA SER A 85 9.86 33.41 -4.56
C SER A 85 9.35 31.98 -4.63
N VAL A 86 10.25 31.02 -4.86
CA VAL A 86 9.95 29.59 -4.82
C VAL A 86 10.48 29.03 -3.50
N SER A 87 9.60 28.44 -2.69
CA SER A 87 9.98 27.76 -1.45
C SER A 87 9.63 26.28 -1.54
N GLY A 88 10.65 25.41 -1.51
CA GLY A 88 10.47 23.96 -1.46
C GLY A 88 10.09 23.50 -0.05
N HIS A 89 9.03 22.71 0.06
CA HIS A 89 8.57 22.08 1.30
C HIS A 89 8.64 20.56 1.16
N VAL A 90 9.24 19.91 2.14
CA VAL A 90 9.31 18.44 2.22
C VAL A 90 8.29 17.98 3.26
N SER A 91 7.33 17.13 2.88
CA SER A 91 6.31 16.59 3.78
C SER A 91 6.22 15.07 3.66
N ALA A 92 6.00 14.38 4.78
CA ALA A 92 5.76 12.94 4.79
C ALA A 92 4.28 12.65 4.53
N ARG A 93 3.99 11.73 3.60
CA ARG A 93 2.65 11.23 3.30
C ARG A 93 2.68 9.70 3.35
N ARG A 94 1.60 9.06 3.77
CA ARG A 94 1.44 7.61 3.60
C ARG A 94 1.65 7.21 2.14
N LEU A 95 2.47 6.18 1.87
CA LEU A 95 2.72 5.71 0.52
C LEU A 95 1.44 5.15 -0.12
N ALA A 96 0.61 4.50 0.68
CA ALA A 96 -0.76 4.14 0.33
C ALA A 96 -1.67 4.41 1.53
N THR A 97 -2.70 5.23 1.33
CA THR A 97 -3.73 5.48 2.34
C THR A 97 -4.69 4.29 2.44
N PRO A 98 -5.35 4.09 3.60
CA PRO A 98 -6.37 3.03 3.73
C PRO A 98 -7.45 3.12 2.67
N ASP A 99 -7.89 4.34 2.32
CA ASP A 99 -8.89 4.59 1.29
C ASP A 99 -8.41 4.17 -0.12
N GLU A 100 -7.15 4.46 -0.47
CA GLU A 100 -6.55 4.03 -1.75
C GLU A 100 -6.46 2.50 -1.82
N ILE A 101 -6.10 1.84 -0.71
CA ILE A 101 -6.04 0.38 -0.61
C ILE A 101 -7.43 -0.25 -0.79
N MET A 102 -8.46 0.32 -0.14
CA MET A 102 -9.84 -0.17 -0.25
C MET A 102 -10.46 0.07 -1.64
N ARG A 103 -9.96 1.08 -2.38
CA ARG A 103 -10.41 1.40 -3.75
C ARG A 103 -9.54 0.74 -4.82
N MET A 104 -8.61 -0.15 -4.45
CA MET A 104 -7.82 -0.89 -5.42
C MET A 104 -8.72 -1.64 -6.41
N ARG A 105 -8.29 -1.67 -7.67
CA ARG A 105 -9.06 -2.31 -8.73
C ARG A 105 -9.24 -3.80 -8.42
N PRO A 106 -10.39 -4.40 -8.75
CA PRO A 106 -10.71 -5.79 -8.41
C PRO A 106 -9.82 -6.82 -9.14
N ASP A 107 -9.13 -6.42 -10.20
CA ASP A 107 -8.11 -7.19 -10.92
C ASP A 107 -6.70 -7.03 -10.34
N GLN A 108 -6.51 -6.22 -9.29
CA GLN A 108 -5.22 -5.99 -8.65
C GLN A 108 -5.13 -6.60 -7.25
N LEU A 109 -3.91 -6.92 -6.84
CA LEU A 109 -3.55 -7.36 -5.49
C LEU A 109 -2.31 -6.61 -5.03
N LEU A 110 -2.17 -6.50 -3.71
CA LEU A 110 -0.99 -5.89 -3.10
C LEU A 110 -0.08 -6.99 -2.54
N LEU A 111 1.19 -6.95 -2.94
CA LEU A 111 2.23 -7.88 -2.54
C LEU A 111 3.30 -7.14 -1.74
N LEU A 112 3.47 -7.54 -0.48
CA LEU A 112 4.49 -7.03 0.42
C LEU A 112 5.51 -8.13 0.65
N ARG A 113 6.73 -7.92 0.18
CA ARG A 113 7.86 -8.84 0.39
C ARG A 113 8.88 -8.15 1.28
N GLN A 114 9.37 -8.87 2.29
CA GLN A 114 10.38 -8.32 3.19
C GLN A 114 11.63 -7.87 2.42
N GLY A 115 12.03 -6.62 2.62
CA GLY A 115 13.20 -6.01 1.98
C GLY A 115 12.95 -5.38 0.61
N GLU A 116 11.74 -5.49 0.06
CA GLU A 116 11.36 -4.92 -1.23
C GLU A 116 10.31 -3.82 -1.07
N HIS A 117 10.16 -2.98 -2.09
CA HIS A 117 9.06 -2.02 -2.14
C HIS A 117 7.71 -2.74 -2.28
N PRO A 118 6.62 -2.19 -1.71
CA PRO A 118 5.26 -2.68 -1.94
C PRO A 118 4.92 -2.72 -3.43
N LEU A 119 4.38 -3.85 -3.89
CA LEU A 119 4.07 -4.09 -5.29
C LEU A 119 2.56 -4.19 -5.48
N ALA A 120 2.00 -3.33 -6.33
CA ALA A 120 0.65 -3.50 -6.85
C ALA A 120 0.74 -4.34 -8.15
N VAL A 121 0.21 -5.55 -8.12
CA VAL A 121 0.30 -6.50 -9.25
C VAL A 121 -1.08 -6.94 -9.71
N GLU A 122 -1.17 -7.46 -10.93
CA GLU A 122 -2.42 -7.96 -11.50
C GLU A 122 -2.68 -9.41 -11.08
N LYS A 123 -3.96 -9.75 -10.90
CA LYS A 123 -4.41 -11.09 -10.54
C LYS A 123 -4.32 -11.99 -11.76
N ILE A 124 -3.70 -13.15 -11.57
CA ILE A 124 -3.77 -14.23 -12.55
C ILE A 124 -5.12 -14.91 -12.42
N ARG A 125 -5.99 -14.71 -13.41
CA ARG A 125 -7.29 -15.38 -13.51
C ARG A 125 -7.14 -16.63 -14.36
N TYR A 126 -7.24 -17.80 -13.74
CA TYR A 126 -6.99 -19.06 -14.43
C TYR A 126 -7.91 -19.29 -15.64
N TYR A 127 -9.13 -18.75 -15.64
CA TYR A 127 -10.07 -18.87 -16.76
C TYR A 127 -9.80 -17.90 -17.94
N ASP A 128 -8.99 -16.86 -17.74
CA ASP A 128 -8.71 -15.81 -18.75
C ASP A 128 -7.33 -16.02 -19.41
N GLN A 129 -6.53 -16.90 -18.84
CA GLN A 129 -5.18 -17.20 -19.28
C GLN A 129 -5.20 -18.29 -20.36
N ARG A 130 -4.59 -18.00 -21.52
CA ARG A 130 -4.49 -18.94 -22.64
C ARG A 130 -3.82 -20.25 -22.24
N GLU A 131 -2.86 -20.20 -21.32
CA GLU A 131 -2.13 -21.37 -20.82
C GLU A 131 -3.01 -22.37 -20.06
N PHE A 132 -4.16 -21.92 -19.55
CA PHE A 132 -5.12 -22.73 -18.79
C PHE A 132 -6.43 -22.98 -19.56
N ALA A 133 -6.44 -22.69 -20.87
CA ALA A 133 -7.61 -22.93 -21.71
C ALA A 133 -8.02 -24.41 -21.70
N GLY A 134 -9.28 -24.69 -21.35
CA GLY A 134 -9.82 -26.05 -21.26
C GLY A 134 -9.52 -26.79 -19.94
N LEU A 135 -8.81 -26.16 -19.01
CA LEU A 135 -8.58 -26.68 -17.65
C LEU A 135 -9.48 -26.01 -16.59
N PHE A 136 -10.37 -25.11 -17.01
CA PHE A 136 -11.31 -24.45 -16.12
C PHE A 136 -12.67 -25.13 -16.15
N ASP A 137 -13.33 -25.23 -14.98
CA ASP A 137 -14.72 -25.65 -14.90
C ASP A 137 -15.63 -24.61 -15.57
N PRO A 138 -16.64 -25.04 -16.35
CA PRO A 138 -17.64 -24.12 -16.88
C PRO A 138 -18.41 -23.47 -15.73
N ALA A 139 -18.61 -22.15 -15.83
CA ALA A 139 -19.32 -21.34 -14.83
C ALA A 139 -20.81 -21.68 -14.73
#